data_AF-A0A2D0N126-F1
#
_entry.id   AF-A0A2D0N126-F1
#
_cell.length_a   1.000
_cell.length_b   1.000
_cell.length_c   1.000
_cell.angle_alpha   90.00
_cell.angle_beta   90.00
_cell.angle_gamma   90.00
#
_symmetry.space_group_name_H-M   'P 1'
#
loop_
_entity.id
_entity.type
_entity.pdbx_description
1 polymer ?
#
loop_
_entity_poly.entity_id
_entity_poly.type
_entity_poly.pdbx_seq_one_letter_code
_entity_poly.pdbx_strand_id
1 'polypeptide(L)'
;MLLSLLSISTLDTFIQEGEKNRLLYRVEMTDALRAFCGALFVALPLHMTAEMWERARAIPSWDIAIVLVLAFFANVGYNSVSGFKHHKSRSSIWFDAVSCLGIGLVASLLTMLLIDQITIQIPFPIVLKLLALQSVLTGFGASLAKNQLGGGDAGEEEEISGYAVDYKRFLSGSLGALLYSLNIAPTIETIQISSSINGFQLIVIVLYSLLLSYLFVFVANFSTKSSLAKKGRIMDSAWSESLISYLIALLVSAGLLWLFGYIDLATPLSVSLPWIAVLGYVTTMGSSAGRLIF
;
A
#
# COMPACT_ATOMS: atom_id res chain seq x y z
N MET A 1 -6.34 -16.51 -28.75
CA MET A 1 -6.45 -15.18 -28.09
C MET A 1 -5.57 -15.08 -26.83
N LEU A 2 -5.55 -16.07 -25.92
CA LEU A 2 -4.69 -16.10 -24.72
C LEU A 2 -3.17 -16.09 -24.99
N LEU A 3 -2.71 -16.71 -26.09
CA LEU A 3 -1.28 -16.76 -26.44
C LEU A 3 -0.70 -15.41 -26.91
N SER A 4 -1.55 -14.48 -27.38
CA SER A 4 -1.11 -13.13 -27.78
C SER A 4 -0.72 -12.27 -26.58
N LEU A 5 -1.28 -12.53 -25.39
CA LEU A 5 -0.91 -11.85 -24.14
C LEU A 5 0.50 -12.27 -23.66
N LEU A 6 1.00 -13.43 -24.11
CA LEU A 6 2.27 -14.03 -23.71
C LEU A 6 3.44 -13.81 -24.69
N SER A 7 3.25 -13.03 -25.76
CA SER A 7 4.26 -12.69 -26.79
C SER A 7 5.54 -11.95 -26.29
N ILE A 8 6.48 -12.60 -25.58
CA ILE A 8 7.68 -11.94 -24.99
C ILE A 8 8.49 -11.14 -26.02
N SER A 9 8.51 -9.80 -25.88
CA SER A 9 9.40 -8.95 -26.68
C SER A 9 10.85 -9.23 -26.29
N THR A 10 11.74 -9.33 -27.27
CA THR A 10 13.17 -9.53 -27.05
C THR A 10 13.78 -8.33 -26.31
N LEU A 11 14.72 -8.55 -25.40
CA LEU A 11 15.37 -7.48 -24.60
C LEU A 11 16.08 -6.41 -25.44
N ASP A 12 16.42 -6.74 -26.70
CA ASP A 12 17.05 -5.86 -27.68
C ASP A 12 16.05 -4.97 -28.44
N THR A 13 14.76 -5.01 -28.09
CA THR A 13 13.75 -4.17 -28.72
C THR A 13 13.97 -2.70 -28.34
N PHE A 14 13.89 -1.81 -29.31
CA PHE A 14 13.93 -0.36 -29.05
C PHE A 14 12.54 0.13 -28.64
N ILE A 15 12.50 0.95 -27.59
CA ILE A 15 11.30 1.63 -27.13
C ILE A 15 11.53 3.13 -27.23
N GLN A 16 10.52 3.82 -27.74
CA GLN A 16 10.52 5.26 -27.89
C GLN A 16 10.01 5.89 -26.58
N GLU A 17 10.90 6.52 -25.81
CA GLU A 17 10.57 7.21 -24.55
C GLU A 17 10.69 8.72 -24.82
N GLY A 18 9.55 9.38 -25.09
CA GLY A 18 9.53 10.75 -25.62
C GLY A 18 10.17 10.84 -27.01
N GLU A 19 11.15 11.74 -27.19
CA GLU A 19 11.86 11.91 -28.46
C GLU A 19 13.06 10.94 -28.65
N LYS A 20 13.38 10.09 -27.67
CA LYS A 20 14.59 9.24 -27.68
C LYS A 20 14.25 7.76 -27.74
N ASN A 21 14.89 7.04 -28.66
CA ASN A 21 14.88 5.58 -28.70
C ASN A 21 15.88 5.02 -27.67
N ARG A 22 15.39 4.25 -26.71
CA ARG A 22 16.20 3.53 -25.72
C ARG A 22 16.02 2.02 -25.87
N LEU A 23 17.05 1.26 -25.49
CA LEU A 23 16.99 -0.20 -25.44
C LEU A 23 16.10 -0.63 -24.28
N LEU A 24 15.20 -1.59 -24.52
CA LEU A 24 14.26 -2.10 -23.53
C LEU A 24 14.95 -2.55 -22.22
N TYR A 25 16.07 -3.26 -22.29
CA TYR A 25 16.76 -3.71 -21.06
C TYR A 25 17.21 -2.56 -20.15
N ARG A 26 17.57 -1.39 -20.70
CA ARG A 26 18.01 -0.24 -19.89
C ARG A 26 16.84 0.38 -19.13
N VAL A 27 15.67 0.42 -19.76
CA VAL A 27 14.44 0.92 -19.15
C VAL A 27 14.04 -0.04 -18.02
N GLU A 28 13.96 -1.33 -18.30
CA GLU A 28 13.60 -2.36 -17.33
C GLU A 28 14.57 -2.39 -16.13
N MET A 29 15.87 -2.27 -16.37
CA MET A 29 16.86 -2.22 -15.28
C MET A 29 16.73 -0.96 -14.43
N THR A 30 16.43 0.19 -15.06
CA THR A 30 16.21 1.45 -14.33
C THR A 30 14.94 1.36 -13.48
N ASP A 31 13.87 0.78 -14.01
CA ASP A 31 12.62 0.59 -13.28
C ASP A 31 12.77 -0.44 -12.15
N ALA A 32 13.53 -1.50 -12.36
CA ALA A 32 13.87 -2.46 -11.31
C ALA A 32 14.67 -1.81 -10.18
N LEU A 33 15.63 -0.94 -10.50
CA LEU A 33 16.41 -0.20 -9.49
C LEU A 33 15.54 0.81 -8.74
N ARG A 34 14.66 1.55 -9.42
CA ARG A 34 13.69 2.45 -8.78
C ARG A 34 12.77 1.68 -7.83
N ALA A 35 12.24 0.56 -8.30
CA ALA A 35 11.40 -0.32 -7.49
C ALA A 35 12.16 -0.86 -6.27
N PHE A 36 13.41 -1.29 -6.43
CA PHE A 36 14.23 -1.77 -5.31
C PHE A 36 14.48 -0.67 -4.26
N CYS A 37 14.84 0.54 -4.70
CA CYS A 37 15.03 1.67 -3.80
C CYS A 37 13.72 2.06 -3.10
N GLY A 38 12.59 2.05 -3.82
CA GLY A 38 11.26 2.31 -3.25
C GLY A 38 10.83 1.27 -2.23
N ALA A 39 11.08 0.00 -2.50
CA ALA A 39 10.82 -1.10 -1.59
C ALA A 39 11.51 -0.87 -0.25
N LEU A 40 12.81 -0.56 -0.27
CA LEU A 40 13.56 -0.27 0.95
C LEU A 40 13.14 1.05 1.59
N PHE A 41 12.90 2.12 0.82
CA PHE A 41 12.47 3.40 1.37
C PHE A 41 11.20 3.28 2.22
N VAL A 42 10.24 2.44 1.78
CA VAL A 42 8.96 2.24 2.48
C VAL A 42 9.07 1.20 3.60
N ALA A 43 9.78 0.10 3.38
CA ALA A 43 9.69 -1.07 4.26
C ALA A 43 10.90 -1.24 5.20
N LEU A 44 12.01 -0.53 4.97
CA LEU A 44 13.21 -0.69 5.79
C LEU A 44 12.97 -0.35 7.27
N PRO A 45 12.22 0.70 7.66
CA PRO A 45 11.87 0.92 9.07
C PRO A 45 11.21 -0.31 9.69
N LEU A 46 10.27 -0.93 8.98
CA LEU A 46 9.56 -2.12 9.45
C LEU A 46 10.44 -3.38 9.45
N HIS A 47 11.38 -3.53 8.51
CA HIS A 47 12.34 -4.63 8.53
C HIS A 47 13.22 -4.61 9.79
N MET A 48 13.41 -3.44 10.39
CA MET A 48 14.23 -3.28 11.60
C MET A 48 13.46 -3.61 12.89
N THR A 49 12.16 -3.89 12.84
CA THR A 49 11.36 -4.12 14.06
C THR A 49 11.36 -5.57 14.48
N ALA A 50 11.49 -5.78 15.78
CA ALA A 50 11.54 -7.13 16.35
C ALA A 50 10.17 -7.81 16.38
N GLU A 51 9.10 -7.06 16.17
CA GLU A 51 7.75 -7.56 16.14
C GLU A 51 7.47 -8.22 14.79
N MET A 52 7.95 -7.60 13.70
CA MET A 52 7.69 -8.07 12.33
C MET A 52 8.33 -9.43 12.05
N TRP A 53 9.58 -9.62 12.47
CA TRP A 53 10.32 -10.86 12.20
C TRP A 53 9.81 -12.06 13.04
N GLU A 54 9.16 -11.79 14.18
CA GLU A 54 8.71 -12.75 15.20
C GLU A 54 7.28 -13.15 14.89
N ARG A 55 6.46 -12.16 14.52
CA ARG A 55 5.12 -12.37 13.99
C ARG A 55 5.10 -13.36 12.85
N ALA A 56 6.04 -13.25 11.91
CA ALA A 56 6.14 -14.19 10.79
C ALA A 56 6.31 -15.66 11.25
N ARG A 57 6.92 -15.90 12.42
CA ARG A 57 7.07 -17.24 13.00
C ARG A 57 5.77 -17.74 13.60
N ALA A 58 5.02 -16.86 14.28
CA ALA A 58 3.78 -17.20 14.98
C ALA A 58 2.55 -17.38 14.07
N ILE A 59 2.44 -16.61 12.98
CA ILE A 59 1.25 -16.64 12.11
C ILE A 59 1.17 -17.99 11.36
N PRO A 60 0.00 -18.66 11.30
CA PRO A 60 -0.18 -19.86 10.49
C PRO A 60 0.19 -19.67 9.00
N SER A 61 0.72 -20.70 8.36
CA SER A 61 1.16 -20.61 6.95
C SER A 61 0.01 -20.27 5.99
N TRP A 62 -1.21 -20.70 6.32
CA TRP A 62 -2.41 -20.41 5.53
C TRP A 62 -2.75 -18.92 5.53
N ASP A 63 -2.62 -18.28 6.69
CA ASP A 63 -2.91 -16.85 6.82
C ASP A 63 -1.91 -16.02 6.03
N ILE A 64 -0.62 -16.39 6.03
CA ILE A 64 0.40 -15.75 5.20
C ILE A 64 0.10 -15.90 3.70
N ALA A 65 -0.44 -17.05 3.28
CA ALA A 65 -0.87 -17.22 1.89
C ALA A 65 -2.04 -16.28 1.54
N ILE A 66 -3.02 -16.12 2.44
CA ILE A 66 -4.09 -15.13 2.29
C ILE A 66 -3.51 -13.72 2.20
N VAL A 67 -2.58 -13.37 3.08
CA VAL A 67 -1.90 -12.06 3.08
C VAL A 67 -1.21 -11.79 1.75
N LEU A 68 -0.47 -12.75 1.21
CA LEU A 68 0.20 -12.62 -0.09
C LEU A 68 -0.80 -12.41 -1.23
N VAL A 69 -1.92 -13.14 -1.22
CA VAL A 69 -2.98 -12.98 -2.23
C VAL A 69 -3.59 -11.58 -2.14
N LEU A 70 -3.91 -11.12 -0.93
CA LEU A 70 -4.44 -9.76 -0.70
C LEU A 70 -3.42 -8.69 -1.13
N ALA A 71 -2.14 -8.86 -0.79
CA ALA A 71 -1.06 -7.97 -1.18
C ALA A 71 -0.88 -7.91 -2.70
N PHE A 72 -1.02 -9.04 -3.38
CA PHE A 72 -1.01 -9.09 -4.84
C PHE A 72 -2.15 -8.29 -5.45
N PHE A 73 -3.40 -8.53 -5.03
CA PHE A 73 -4.54 -7.77 -5.54
C PHE A 73 -4.46 -6.28 -5.20
N ALA A 74 -3.92 -5.93 -4.03
CA ALA A 74 -3.71 -4.54 -3.66
C ALA A 74 -2.60 -3.87 -4.52
N ASN A 75 -1.53 -4.59 -4.88
CA ASN A 75 -0.55 -4.11 -5.85
C ASN A 75 -1.15 -3.95 -7.26
N VAL A 76 -2.04 -4.86 -7.68
CA VAL A 76 -2.81 -4.72 -8.92
C VAL A 76 -3.69 -3.47 -8.87
N GLY A 77 -4.39 -3.24 -7.75
CA GLY A 77 -5.16 -2.03 -7.50
C GLY A 77 -4.30 -0.77 -7.59
N TYR A 78 -3.10 -0.79 -6.99
CA TYR A 78 -2.14 0.30 -7.05
C TYR A 78 -1.72 0.64 -8.49
N ASN A 79 -1.35 -0.38 -9.26
CA ASN A 79 -0.96 -0.23 -10.66
C ASN A 79 -2.14 0.19 -11.56
N SER A 80 -3.39 -0.01 -11.12
CA SER A 80 -4.58 0.44 -11.86
C SER A 80 -4.91 1.93 -11.63
N VAL A 81 -4.67 2.45 -10.42
CA VAL A 81 -4.98 3.84 -10.03
C VAL A 81 -3.91 4.81 -10.48
N SER A 82 -2.65 4.40 -10.41
CA SER A 82 -1.48 5.23 -10.71
C SER A 82 -1.31 5.60 -12.19
N GLY A 83 -2.20 5.15 -13.08
CA GLY A 83 -2.41 5.75 -14.41
C GLY A 83 -1.22 5.72 -15.37
N PHE A 84 -0.23 4.87 -15.12
CA PHE A 84 1.10 4.97 -15.75
C PHE A 84 1.23 4.25 -17.10
N LYS A 85 0.31 4.43 -18.06
CA LYS A 85 0.46 3.79 -19.37
C LYS A 85 0.41 4.76 -20.54
N HIS A 86 1.58 5.29 -20.87
CA HIS A 86 1.85 5.81 -22.21
C HIS A 86 2.37 4.74 -23.19
N HIS A 87 2.64 3.51 -22.74
CA HIS A 87 3.30 2.52 -23.61
C HIS A 87 2.47 1.26 -23.80
N LYS A 88 2.06 1.02 -25.06
CA LYS A 88 1.62 -0.28 -25.60
C LYS A 88 2.73 -1.36 -25.58
N SER A 89 3.69 -1.29 -24.65
CA SER A 89 4.73 -2.30 -24.49
C SER A 89 4.39 -3.22 -23.32
N ARG A 90 3.50 -4.18 -23.62
CA ARG A 90 3.33 -5.50 -22.99
C ARG A 90 3.21 -5.71 -21.47
N SER A 91 3.37 -4.73 -20.58
CA SER A 91 3.18 -5.04 -19.16
C SER A 91 1.70 -5.07 -18.81
N SER A 92 1.18 -6.25 -18.50
CA SER A 92 -0.13 -6.41 -17.87
C SER A 92 -0.04 -5.85 -16.44
N ILE A 93 -1.06 -5.15 -15.93
CA ILE A 93 -1.11 -4.63 -14.55
C ILE A 93 -0.78 -5.75 -13.53
N TRP A 94 -1.21 -6.96 -13.87
CA TRP A 94 -0.91 -8.19 -13.14
C TRP A 94 0.58 -8.54 -13.11
N PHE A 95 1.27 -8.41 -14.24
CA PHE A 95 2.71 -8.68 -14.33
C PHE A 95 3.54 -7.62 -13.61
N ASP A 96 3.11 -6.35 -13.66
CA ASP A 96 3.73 -5.29 -12.85
C ASP A 96 3.63 -5.61 -11.36
N ALA A 97 2.46 -6.07 -10.89
CA ALA A 97 2.26 -6.46 -9.50
C ALA A 97 3.15 -7.65 -9.09
N VAL A 98 3.26 -8.69 -9.93
CA VAL A 98 4.19 -9.81 -9.68
C VAL A 98 5.64 -9.32 -9.63
N SER A 99 6.04 -8.45 -10.56
CA SER A 99 7.41 -7.93 -10.65
C SER A 99 7.77 -7.12 -9.41
N CYS A 100 6.87 -6.24 -8.95
CA CYS A 100 7.08 -5.45 -7.74
C CYS A 100 7.16 -6.31 -6.48
N LEU A 101 6.28 -7.32 -6.33
CA LEU A 101 6.38 -8.28 -5.21
C LEU A 101 7.69 -9.07 -5.27
N GLY A 102 8.12 -9.50 -6.46
CA GLY A 102 9.39 -10.21 -6.65
C GLY A 102 10.59 -9.37 -6.27
N ILE A 103 10.64 -8.11 -6.71
CA ILE A 103 11.68 -7.15 -6.32
C ILE A 103 11.63 -6.89 -4.80
N GLY A 104 10.43 -6.77 -4.24
CA GLY A 104 10.24 -6.62 -2.80
C GLY A 104 10.77 -7.82 -2.01
N LEU A 105 10.54 -9.05 -2.49
CA LEU A 105 11.08 -10.27 -1.88
C LEU A 105 12.61 -10.26 -1.90
N VAL A 106 13.23 -9.87 -3.01
CA VAL A 106 14.70 -9.74 -3.09
C VAL A 106 15.22 -8.68 -2.13
N ALA A 107 14.57 -7.53 -2.04
CA ALA A 107 14.93 -6.46 -1.10
C ALA A 107 14.80 -6.91 0.38
N SER A 108 13.72 -7.62 0.72
CA SER A 108 13.54 -8.22 2.04
C SER A 108 14.59 -9.28 2.34
N LEU A 109 14.90 -10.18 1.40
CA LEU A 109 15.94 -11.20 1.57
C LEU A 109 17.30 -10.58 1.84
N LEU A 110 17.72 -9.61 1.03
CA LEU A 110 18.99 -8.91 1.23
C LEU A 110 19.03 -8.22 2.59
N THR A 111 17.97 -7.50 2.97
CA THR A 111 17.91 -6.83 4.27
C THR A 111 18.03 -7.84 5.41
N MET A 112 17.25 -8.91 5.38
CA MET A 112 17.24 -9.94 6.42
C MET A 112 18.54 -10.70 6.55
N LEU A 113 19.28 -10.92 5.45
CA LEU A 113 20.63 -11.47 5.49
C LEU A 113 21.62 -10.49 6.12
N LEU A 114 21.52 -9.19 5.78
CA LEU A 114 22.42 -8.16 6.31
C LEU A 114 22.27 -7.93 7.82
N ILE A 115 21.05 -8.04 8.34
CA ILE A 115 20.76 -7.89 9.78
C ILE A 115 20.77 -9.21 10.56
N ASP A 116 21.25 -10.29 9.95
CA ASP A 116 21.40 -11.62 10.56
C ASP A 116 20.09 -12.27 11.06
N GLN A 117 18.99 -12.03 10.35
CA GLN A 117 17.65 -12.55 10.68
C GLN A 117 17.20 -13.71 9.81
N ILE A 118 17.89 -13.90 8.68
CA ILE A 118 17.87 -15.15 7.93
C ILE A 118 19.26 -15.75 8.05
N THR A 119 19.35 -16.92 8.67
CA THR A 119 20.58 -17.67 8.81
C THR A 119 20.38 -19.10 8.31
N ILE A 120 21.48 -19.81 8.02
CA ILE A 120 21.45 -21.18 7.47
C ILE A 120 20.78 -22.16 8.46
N GLN A 121 20.77 -21.82 9.74
CA GLN A 121 20.18 -22.60 10.82
C GLN A 121 18.66 -22.54 10.85
N ILE A 122 18.05 -21.49 10.28
CA ILE A 122 16.59 -21.31 10.30
C ILE A 122 15.95 -22.28 9.30
N PRO A 123 14.95 -23.08 9.72
CA PRO A 123 14.21 -23.95 8.82
C PRO A 123 13.63 -23.19 7.62
N PHE A 124 13.82 -23.74 6.41
CA PHE A 124 13.36 -23.13 5.16
C PHE A 124 11.88 -22.68 5.17
N PRO A 125 10.91 -23.41 5.75
CA PRO A 125 9.53 -22.94 5.83
C PRO A 125 9.37 -21.62 6.60
N ILE A 126 10.18 -21.39 7.64
CA ILE A 126 10.15 -20.16 8.43
C ILE A 126 10.72 -18.99 7.61
N VAL A 127 11.80 -19.25 6.86
CA VAL A 127 12.39 -18.27 5.94
C VAL A 127 11.35 -17.83 4.90
N LEU A 128 10.61 -18.78 4.31
CA LEU A 128 9.55 -18.45 3.35
C LEU A 128 8.44 -17.58 3.97
N LYS A 129 7.99 -17.90 5.18
CA LYS A 129 6.97 -17.11 5.90
C LYS A 129 7.45 -15.69 6.18
N LEU A 130 8.70 -15.55 6.62
CA LEU A 130 9.33 -14.25 6.87
C LEU A 130 9.40 -13.39 5.61
N LEU A 131 9.93 -13.96 4.52
CA LEU A 131 10.06 -13.26 3.24
C LEU A 131 8.70 -12.95 2.64
N ALA A 132 7.75 -13.87 2.70
CA ALA A 132 6.38 -13.67 2.23
C ALA A 132 5.73 -12.47 2.92
N LEU A 133 5.78 -12.44 4.26
CA LEU A 133 5.16 -11.36 5.02
C LEU A 133 5.82 -10.00 4.74
N GLN A 134 7.15 -9.96 4.65
CA GLN A 134 7.88 -8.71 4.36
C GLN A 134 7.71 -8.24 2.91
N SER A 135 7.58 -9.17 1.96
CA SER A 135 7.36 -8.88 0.53
C SER A 135 6.09 -8.05 0.28
N VAL A 136 5.13 -8.08 1.22
CA VAL A 136 3.90 -7.28 1.17
C VAL A 136 4.25 -5.79 1.15
N LEU A 137 4.91 -5.29 2.21
CA LEU A 137 5.21 -3.87 2.32
C LEU A 137 6.29 -3.43 1.33
N THR A 138 7.33 -4.24 1.12
CA THR A 138 8.36 -3.93 0.13
C THR A 138 7.80 -3.92 -1.29
N GLY A 139 6.90 -4.84 -1.63
CA GLY A 139 6.25 -4.86 -2.94
C GLY A 139 5.40 -3.62 -3.19
N PHE A 140 4.68 -3.15 -2.17
CA PHE A 140 3.99 -1.87 -2.27
C PHE A 140 4.95 -0.68 -2.46
N GLY A 141 6.08 -0.65 -1.73
CA GLY A 141 7.11 0.38 -1.92
C GLY A 141 7.74 0.34 -3.31
N ALA A 142 7.93 -0.86 -3.87
CA ALA A 142 8.39 -1.06 -5.24
C ALA A 142 7.39 -0.50 -6.26
N SER A 143 6.11 -0.84 -6.12
CA SER A 143 5.04 -0.30 -6.96
C SER A 143 4.94 1.23 -6.84
N LEU A 144 5.10 1.77 -5.63
CA LEU A 144 5.10 3.21 -5.39
C LEU A 144 6.20 3.93 -6.19
N ALA A 145 7.45 3.50 -6.03
CA ALA A 145 8.57 4.14 -6.69
C ALA A 145 8.56 3.94 -8.21
N LYS A 146 8.16 2.76 -8.70
CA LYS A 146 8.05 2.51 -10.15
C LYS A 146 7.08 3.50 -10.80
N ASN A 147 5.93 3.74 -10.18
CA ASN A 147 4.91 4.62 -10.72
C ASN A 147 5.17 6.12 -10.43
N GLN A 148 5.80 6.50 -9.32
CA GLN A 148 6.01 7.94 -9.02
C GLN A 148 7.32 8.49 -9.59
N LEU A 149 8.40 7.70 -9.60
CA LEU A 149 9.72 8.13 -10.11
C LEU A 149 9.90 7.84 -11.61
N GLY A 150 8.96 7.10 -12.21
CA GLY A 150 8.95 6.76 -13.62
C GLY A 150 8.72 7.95 -14.56
N GLY A 151 8.25 9.10 -14.05
CA GLY A 151 7.91 10.28 -14.86
C GLY A 151 6.53 10.17 -15.52
N GLY A 152 5.47 10.24 -14.72
CA GLY A 152 4.10 10.08 -15.19
C GLY A 152 3.66 11.32 -15.94
N ASP A 153 3.52 11.21 -17.25
CA ASP A 153 2.77 12.20 -18.01
C ASP A 153 1.29 11.88 -17.86
N ALA A 154 0.51 12.89 -17.41
CA ALA A 154 -0.91 12.76 -17.16
C ALA A 154 -1.60 12.40 -18.48
N GLY A 155 -2.00 11.12 -18.63
CA GLY A 155 -2.79 10.69 -19.77
C GLY A 155 -4.05 11.53 -19.91
N GLU A 156 -4.45 11.79 -21.17
CA GLU A 156 -5.61 12.62 -21.51
C GLU A 156 -6.84 12.24 -20.68
N GLU A 157 -7.42 13.26 -20.05
CA GLU A 157 -8.54 13.14 -19.13
C GLU A 157 -9.82 12.76 -19.88
N GLU A 158 -10.11 11.45 -19.97
CA GLU A 158 -11.45 11.00 -20.39
C GLU A 158 -12.53 11.52 -19.42
N GLU A 159 -13.72 11.82 -19.95
CA GLU A 159 -14.91 12.14 -19.13
C GLU A 159 -15.35 10.91 -18.33
N ILE A 160 -14.77 10.76 -17.14
CA ILE A 160 -15.08 9.67 -16.23
C ILE A 160 -16.35 10.01 -15.43
N SER A 161 -17.27 9.05 -15.32
CA SER A 161 -18.48 9.20 -14.51
C SER A 161 -18.17 9.46 -13.03
N GLY A 162 -19.07 10.14 -12.30
CA GLY A 162 -18.90 10.44 -10.87
C GLY A 162 -18.69 9.20 -9.99
N TYR A 163 -19.25 8.04 -10.36
CA TYR A 163 -19.00 6.78 -9.66
C TYR A 163 -17.57 6.26 -9.82
N ALA A 164 -16.97 6.45 -11.00
CA ALA A 164 -15.58 6.08 -11.23
C ALA A 164 -14.62 6.99 -10.46
N VAL A 165 -14.98 8.27 -10.28
CA VAL A 165 -14.26 9.20 -9.41
C VAL A 165 -14.32 8.75 -7.94
N ASP A 166 -15.51 8.42 -7.43
CA ASP A 166 -15.69 7.90 -6.06
C ASP A 166 -14.93 6.59 -5.85
N TYR A 167 -14.96 5.68 -6.83
CA TYR A 167 -14.21 4.41 -6.79
C TYR A 167 -12.69 4.65 -6.76
N LYS A 168 -12.17 5.54 -7.63
CA LYS A 168 -10.75 5.90 -7.63
C LYS A 168 -10.34 6.47 -6.27
N ARG A 169 -11.13 7.40 -5.71
CA ARG A 169 -10.87 7.99 -4.37
C ARG A 169 -10.89 6.97 -3.25
N PHE A 170 -11.84 6.04 -3.26
CA PHE A 170 -11.92 4.95 -2.30
C PHE A 170 -10.68 4.05 -2.38
N LEU A 171 -10.25 3.69 -3.59
CA LEU A 171 -9.10 2.83 -3.82
C LEU A 171 -7.79 3.54 -3.44
N SER A 172 -7.57 4.78 -3.89
CA SER A 172 -6.41 5.61 -3.49
C SER A 172 -6.34 5.78 -1.98
N GLY A 173 -7.47 6.05 -1.32
CA GLY A 173 -7.54 6.17 0.13
C GLY A 173 -7.20 4.85 0.83
N SER A 174 -7.79 3.74 0.39
CA SER A 174 -7.50 2.41 0.97
C SER A 174 -6.02 2.03 0.84
N LEU A 175 -5.41 2.33 -0.31
CA LEU A 175 -3.99 2.05 -0.56
C LEU A 175 -3.07 2.96 0.27
N GLY A 176 -3.38 4.25 0.37
CA GLY A 176 -2.64 5.17 1.24
C GLY A 176 -2.75 4.79 2.72
N ALA A 177 -3.94 4.37 3.16
CA ALA A 177 -4.18 3.84 4.48
C ALA A 177 -3.29 2.62 4.77
N LEU A 178 -3.30 1.63 3.86
CA LEU A 178 -2.47 0.42 3.97
C LEU A 178 -0.98 0.76 4.04
N LEU A 179 -0.47 1.56 3.09
CA LEU A 179 0.94 1.96 3.02
C LEU A 179 1.45 2.58 4.33
N TYR A 180 0.66 3.50 4.87
CA TYR A 180 1.06 4.23 6.08
C TYR A 180 0.93 3.37 7.34
N SER A 181 -0.17 2.62 7.47
CA SER A 181 -0.45 1.82 8.65
C SER A 181 0.36 0.53 8.74
N LEU A 182 0.82 -0.06 7.63
CA LEU A 182 1.62 -1.28 7.64
C LEU A 182 2.96 -1.14 8.40
N ASN A 183 3.49 0.08 8.56
CA ASN A 183 4.69 0.33 9.35
C ASN A 183 4.44 0.29 10.87
N ILE A 184 3.18 0.35 11.32
CA ILE A 184 2.80 0.46 12.74
C ILE A 184 1.85 -0.68 13.17
N ALA A 185 1.00 -1.16 12.27
CA ALA A 185 0.07 -2.24 12.55
C ALA A 185 0.69 -3.56 13.08
N PRO A 186 1.86 -4.03 12.59
CA PRO A 186 2.48 -5.25 13.11
C PRO A 186 3.18 -5.06 14.46
N THR A 187 3.21 -3.84 15.02
CA THR A 187 3.96 -3.52 16.23
C THR A 187 3.05 -3.50 17.46
N ILE A 188 3.64 -3.66 18.65
CA ILE A 188 2.88 -3.83 19.90
C ILE A 188 2.39 -2.50 20.49
N GLU A 189 2.96 -1.38 20.06
CA GLU A 189 2.72 -0.04 20.60
C GLU A 189 1.25 0.34 20.51
N THR A 190 0.56 -0.02 19.43
CA THR A 190 -0.88 0.24 19.28
C THR A 190 -1.68 -0.35 20.46
N ILE A 191 -1.33 -1.57 20.85
CA ILE A 191 -2.01 -2.29 21.94
C ILE A 191 -1.61 -1.68 23.28
N GLN A 192 -0.32 -1.42 23.49
CA GLN A 192 0.19 -0.82 24.73
C GLN A 192 -0.40 0.58 24.98
N ILE A 193 -0.44 1.43 23.94
CA ILE A 193 -1.06 2.74 23.99
C ILE A 193 -2.52 2.58 24.40
N SER A 194 -3.26 1.70 23.72
CA SER A 194 -4.66 1.47 24.04
C SER A 194 -4.92 0.98 25.46
N SER A 195 -4.00 0.22 26.06
CA SER A 195 -4.11 -0.23 27.45
C SER A 195 -3.73 0.84 28.47
N SER A 196 -3.03 1.89 28.04
CA SER A 196 -2.58 3.00 28.92
C SER A 196 -3.51 4.21 28.92
N ILE A 197 -4.40 4.33 27.92
CA ILE A 197 -5.32 5.46 27.78
C ILE A 197 -6.65 5.22 28.50
N ASN A 198 -7.27 6.31 28.96
CA ASN A 198 -8.62 6.27 29.51
C ASN A 198 -9.70 6.50 28.43
N GLY A 199 -10.97 6.28 28.78
CA GLY A 199 -12.09 6.44 27.84
C GLY A 199 -12.24 7.85 27.27
N PHE A 200 -11.87 8.89 28.03
CA PHE A 200 -11.92 10.27 27.53
C PHE A 200 -10.85 10.52 26.46
N GLN A 201 -9.62 10.06 26.68
CA GLN A 201 -8.55 10.14 25.69
C GLN A 201 -8.91 9.37 24.41
N LEU A 202 -9.57 8.23 24.51
CA LEU A 202 -10.05 7.49 23.34
C LEU A 202 -11.05 8.32 22.51
N ILE A 203 -12.00 8.98 23.16
CA ILE A 203 -12.94 9.90 22.49
C ILE A 203 -12.18 11.03 21.81
N VAL A 204 -11.20 11.63 22.48
CA VAL A 204 -10.35 12.69 21.92
C VAL A 204 -9.58 12.20 20.70
N ILE A 205 -9.02 10.99 20.72
CA ILE A 205 -8.33 10.37 19.58
C ILE A 205 -9.27 10.25 18.38
N VAL A 206 -10.49 9.75 18.59
CA VAL A 206 -11.50 9.62 17.52
C VAL A 206 -11.86 10.98 16.93
N LEU A 207 -12.17 11.97 17.77
CA LEU A 207 -12.51 13.32 17.32
C LEU A 207 -11.36 14.00 16.59
N TYR A 208 -10.13 13.84 17.09
CA TYR A 208 -8.94 14.40 16.47
C TYR A 208 -8.62 13.71 15.13
N SER A 209 -8.82 12.40 15.02
CA SER A 209 -8.68 11.65 13.77
C SER A 209 -9.65 12.17 12.70
N LEU A 210 -10.91 12.38 13.08
CA LEU A 210 -11.92 12.98 12.18
C LEU A 210 -11.53 14.40 11.76
N LEU A 211 -11.04 15.22 12.68
CA LEU A 211 -10.54 16.57 12.38
C LEU A 211 -9.37 16.52 11.40
N LEU A 212 -8.41 15.62 11.60
CA LEU A 212 -7.29 15.44 10.67
C LEU A 212 -7.78 15.00 9.29
N SER A 213 -8.69 14.03 9.22
CA SER A 213 -9.32 13.62 7.96
C SER A 213 -9.90 14.83 7.21
N TYR A 214 -10.64 15.68 7.92
CA TYR A 214 -11.21 16.91 7.38
C TYR A 214 -10.15 17.91 6.90
N LEU A 215 -9.10 18.15 7.69
CA LEU A 215 -8.03 19.06 7.30
C LEU A 215 -7.29 18.58 6.04
N PHE A 216 -7.00 17.29 5.91
CA PHE A 216 -6.36 16.74 4.71
C PHE A 216 -7.26 16.86 3.47
N VAL A 217 -8.54 16.52 3.59
CA VAL A 217 -9.53 16.70 2.50
C VAL A 217 -9.62 18.17 2.10
N PHE A 218 -9.68 19.06 3.08
CA PHE A 218 -9.77 20.48 2.86
C PHE A 218 -8.53 21.01 2.11
N VAL A 219 -7.32 20.68 2.59
CA VAL A 219 -6.06 21.06 1.92
C VAL A 219 -6.00 20.50 0.49
N ALA A 220 -6.44 19.26 0.29
CA ALA A 220 -6.48 18.64 -1.04
C ALA A 220 -7.38 19.37 -2.02
N ASN A 221 -8.59 19.73 -1.58
CA ASN A 221 -9.54 20.48 -2.38
C ASN A 221 -9.06 21.92 -2.66
N PHE A 222 -8.28 22.52 -1.76
CA PHE A 222 -7.67 23.83 -1.98
C PHE A 222 -6.53 23.79 -3.01
N SER A 223 -5.70 22.74 -2.99
CA SER A 223 -4.62 22.57 -3.97
C SER A 223 -5.14 22.30 -5.38
N THR A 224 -6.34 21.72 -5.51
CA THR A 224 -6.95 21.33 -6.80
C THR A 224 -7.83 22.45 -7.41
N LYS A 225 -7.56 23.72 -7.05
CA LYS A 225 -8.35 24.91 -7.48
C LYS A 225 -8.12 25.33 -8.95
N SER A 226 -8.18 24.40 -9.89
CA SER A 226 -8.19 24.72 -11.33
C SER A 226 -9.28 23.94 -12.05
N SER A 227 -10.53 24.46 -12.07
CA SER A 227 -11.62 24.14 -13.02
C SER A 227 -11.99 22.65 -13.33
N LEU A 228 -11.33 21.65 -12.72
CA LEU A 228 -11.23 20.26 -13.19
C LEU A 228 -11.51 19.24 -12.08
N ALA A 229 -11.85 19.69 -10.86
CA ALA A 229 -12.27 18.78 -9.79
C ALA A 229 -13.62 18.15 -10.16
N LYS A 230 -13.58 17.03 -10.90
CA LYS A 230 -14.75 16.22 -11.23
C LYS A 230 -15.47 15.88 -9.92
N LYS A 231 -16.73 16.28 -9.84
CA LYS A 231 -17.59 15.94 -8.70
C LYS A 231 -17.83 14.44 -8.70
N GLY A 232 -17.68 13.83 -7.53
CA GLY A 232 -18.16 12.48 -7.29
C GLY A 232 -19.69 12.47 -7.26
N ARG A 233 -20.28 11.44 -6.66
CA ARG A 233 -21.72 11.45 -6.35
C ARG A 233 -21.96 11.39 -4.85
N ILE A 234 -21.08 10.70 -4.14
CA ILE A 234 -21.15 10.51 -2.68
C ILE A 234 -20.06 11.35 -1.98
N MET A 235 -18.86 11.45 -2.56
CA MET A 235 -17.74 12.20 -2.00
C MET A 235 -17.68 13.64 -2.53
N ASP A 236 -18.83 14.32 -2.62
CA ASP A 236 -18.91 15.70 -3.15
C ASP A 236 -18.67 16.78 -2.10
N SER A 237 -18.95 16.48 -0.83
CA SER A 237 -18.76 17.40 0.29
C SER A 237 -17.50 17.04 1.05
N ALA A 238 -16.75 18.05 1.50
CA ALA A 238 -15.60 17.84 2.38
C ALA A 238 -15.98 17.00 3.61
N TRP A 239 -17.19 17.15 4.14
CA TRP A 239 -17.67 16.36 5.28
C TRP A 239 -17.91 14.88 4.94
N SER A 240 -18.63 14.57 3.85
CA SER A 240 -18.91 13.18 3.47
C SER A 240 -17.62 12.46 3.06
N GLU A 241 -16.75 13.16 2.35
CA GLU A 241 -15.45 12.68 1.94
C GLU A 241 -14.52 12.37 3.14
N SER A 242 -14.52 13.24 4.16
CA SER A 242 -13.73 13.02 5.38
C SER A 242 -14.25 11.86 6.22
N LEU A 243 -15.57 11.72 6.31
CA LEU A 243 -16.20 10.62 7.03
C LEU A 243 -15.88 9.28 6.35
N ILE A 244 -16.00 9.21 5.01
CA ILE A 244 -15.66 8.00 4.25
C ILE A 244 -14.18 7.65 4.41
N SER A 245 -13.28 8.64 4.33
CA SER A 245 -11.85 8.42 4.56
C SER A 245 -11.57 7.87 5.96
N TYR A 246 -12.24 8.38 6.99
CA TYR A 246 -12.10 7.87 8.35
C TYR A 246 -12.64 6.44 8.49
N LEU A 247 -13.78 6.13 7.87
CA LEU A 247 -14.34 4.77 7.86
C LEU A 247 -13.41 3.78 7.17
N ILE A 248 -12.81 4.16 6.03
CA ILE A 248 -11.77 3.36 5.36
C ILE A 248 -10.60 3.11 6.32
N ALA A 249 -10.14 4.14 7.04
CA ALA A 249 -9.04 4.00 7.97
C ALA A 249 -9.35 3.01 9.12
N LEU A 250 -10.56 3.05 9.67
CA LEU A 250 -10.98 2.08 10.69
C LEU A 250 -11.08 0.65 10.14
N LEU A 251 -11.62 0.49 8.93
CA LEU A 251 -11.71 -0.83 8.27
C LEU A 251 -10.33 -1.41 7.96
N VAL A 252 -9.42 -0.60 7.44
CA VAL A 252 -8.03 -1.00 7.19
C VAL A 252 -7.33 -1.34 8.51
N SER A 253 -7.52 -0.55 9.56
CA SER A 253 -6.96 -0.83 10.89
C SER A 253 -7.46 -2.15 11.45
N ALA A 254 -8.76 -2.41 11.40
CA ALA A 254 -9.35 -3.68 11.82
C ALA A 254 -8.82 -4.85 10.98
N GLY A 255 -8.78 -4.69 9.65
CA GLY A 255 -8.25 -5.69 8.74
C GLY A 255 -6.79 -6.03 9.01
N LEU A 256 -5.94 -5.05 9.27
CA LEU A 256 -4.53 -5.27 9.60
C LEU A 256 -4.34 -5.90 10.98
N LEU A 257 -5.07 -5.46 12.00
CA LEU A 257 -5.03 -6.09 13.32
C LEU A 257 -5.49 -7.55 13.25
N TRP A 258 -6.49 -7.86 12.44
CA TRP A 258 -6.93 -9.23 12.19
C TRP A 258 -5.87 -10.02 11.44
N LEU A 259 -5.31 -9.45 10.36
CA LEU A 259 -4.29 -10.06 9.51
C LEU A 259 -3.02 -10.43 10.27
N PHE A 260 -2.57 -9.56 11.16
CA PHE A 260 -1.41 -9.88 12.00
C PHE A 260 -1.77 -10.87 13.11
N GLY A 261 -3.05 -11.05 13.45
CA GLY A 261 -3.52 -11.94 14.51
C GLY A 261 -3.48 -11.27 15.89
N TYR A 262 -3.79 -9.97 15.96
CA TYR A 262 -4.06 -9.28 17.22
C TYR A 262 -5.53 -9.44 17.62
N ILE A 263 -6.45 -9.38 16.67
CA ILE A 263 -7.89 -9.57 16.91
C ILE A 263 -8.43 -10.76 16.13
N ASP A 264 -9.46 -11.40 16.66
CA ASP A 264 -10.23 -12.47 16.03
C ASP A 264 -11.74 -12.24 16.26
N LEU A 265 -12.60 -13.04 15.65
CA LEU A 265 -14.05 -12.94 15.79
C LEU A 265 -14.53 -13.16 17.23
N ALA A 266 -13.75 -13.88 18.05
CA ALA A 266 -14.04 -14.10 19.47
C ALA A 266 -13.56 -12.95 20.37
N THR A 267 -12.78 -12.00 19.87
CA THR A 267 -12.23 -10.91 20.67
C THR A 267 -13.35 -9.94 21.12
N PRO A 268 -13.47 -9.62 22.42
CA PRO A 268 -14.48 -8.68 22.91
C PRO A 268 -14.35 -7.30 22.27
N LEU A 269 -15.49 -6.70 21.90
CA LEU A 269 -15.54 -5.34 21.31
C LEU A 269 -14.97 -4.27 22.24
N SER A 270 -15.03 -4.47 23.56
CA SER A 270 -14.42 -3.57 24.55
C SER A 270 -12.90 -3.50 24.45
N VAL A 271 -12.25 -4.48 23.82
CA VAL A 271 -10.80 -4.55 23.61
C VAL A 271 -10.45 -4.18 22.17
N SER A 272 -11.18 -4.70 21.19
CA SER A 272 -10.85 -4.47 19.77
C SER A 272 -11.14 -3.05 19.32
N LEU A 273 -12.22 -2.41 19.78
CA LEU A 273 -12.56 -1.04 19.36
C LEU A 273 -11.48 -0.01 19.76
N PRO A 274 -10.96 -0.01 21.00
CA PRO A 274 -9.82 0.83 21.36
C PRO A 274 -8.58 0.62 20.47
N TRP A 275 -8.21 -0.63 20.17
CA TRP A 275 -7.06 -0.94 19.31
C TRP A 275 -7.26 -0.41 17.89
N ILE A 276 -8.45 -0.64 17.33
CA ILE A 276 -8.82 -0.16 16.00
C ILE A 276 -8.82 1.37 15.94
N ALA A 277 -9.29 2.05 16.98
CA ALA A 277 -9.33 3.51 17.02
C ALA A 277 -7.92 4.13 17.16
N VAL A 278 -7.04 3.53 17.98
CA VAL A 278 -5.65 3.98 18.13
C VAL A 278 -4.87 3.79 16.83
N LEU A 279 -4.98 2.63 16.18
CA LEU A 279 -4.38 2.43 14.85
C LEU A 279 -5.07 3.30 13.79
N GLY A 280 -6.38 3.51 13.93
CA GLY A 280 -7.20 4.33 13.05
C GLY A 280 -6.73 5.77 12.99
N TYR A 281 -6.24 6.33 14.10
CA TYR A 281 -5.63 7.66 14.13
C TYR A 281 -4.49 7.80 13.13
N VAL A 282 -3.52 6.88 13.17
CA VAL A 282 -2.40 6.82 12.23
C VAL A 282 -2.92 6.56 10.81
N THR A 283 -3.79 5.56 10.66
CA THR A 283 -4.30 5.10 9.37
C THR A 283 -5.10 6.19 8.63
N THR A 284 -5.74 7.11 9.36
CA THR A 284 -6.52 8.22 8.79
C THR A 284 -5.64 9.19 8.00
N MET A 285 -4.38 9.38 8.42
CA MET A 285 -3.39 10.18 7.69
C MET A 285 -3.14 9.56 6.31
N GLY A 286 -2.85 8.26 6.28
CA GLY A 286 -2.64 7.52 5.04
C GLY A 286 -3.87 7.50 4.15
N SER A 287 -5.05 7.24 4.71
CA SER A 287 -6.31 7.24 3.96
C SER A 287 -6.58 8.58 3.29
N SER A 288 -6.34 9.66 4.04
CA SER A 288 -6.67 10.98 3.56
C SER A 288 -5.67 11.49 2.54
N ALA A 289 -4.37 11.22 2.76
CA ALA A 289 -3.27 11.59 1.87
C ALA A 289 -3.15 10.71 0.62
N GLY A 290 -3.59 9.44 0.66
CA GLY A 290 -3.52 8.54 -0.49
C GLY A 290 -4.18 9.10 -1.76
N ARG A 291 -5.25 9.87 -1.60
CA ARG A 291 -5.97 10.53 -2.71
C ARG A 291 -5.23 11.73 -3.31
N LEU A 292 -4.28 12.31 -2.58
CA LEU A 292 -3.43 13.40 -3.07
C LEU A 292 -2.25 12.85 -3.88
N ILE A 293 -1.82 11.65 -3.54
CA ILE A 293 -0.60 11.04 -4.08
C ILE A 293 -0.96 10.13 -5.27
N PHE A 294 -2.15 9.49 -5.29
CA PHE A 294 -2.57 8.47 -6.28
C PHE A 294 -3.89 8.83 -6.98
#